data_AF-A0A957UN95-F1
#
_entry.id   AF-A0A957UN95-F1
#
_cell.length_a   1.000
_cell.length_b   1.000
_cell.length_c   1.000
_cell.angle_alpha   90.00
_cell.angle_beta   90.00
_cell.angle_gamma   90.00
#
_symmetry.space_group_name_H-M   'P 1'
#
loop_
_entity.id
_entity.type
_entity.pdbx_description
1 polymer ?
#
loop_
_entity_poly.entity_id
_entity_poly.type
_entity_poly.pdbx_seq_one_letter_code
_entity_poly.pdbx_strand_id
1 'polypeptide(L)' 'VAEMGYVGVETAGFPGTTPKDAAKLFADLGLQVAAAHSPLPVGERKNEVLDTMAALGCTYLVCPALMRDKFDSVDGV' A
#
# COMPACT_ATOMS: atom_id res chain seq x y z
N VAL A 1 -17.15 5.28 -4.67
CA VAL A 1 -17.21 4.80 -3.26
C VAL A 1 -17.48 5.94 -2.28
N ALA A 2 -16.82 7.10 -2.42
CA ALA A 2 -17.11 8.27 -1.59
C ALA A 2 -18.60 8.65 -1.58
N GLU A 3 -19.23 8.77 -2.76
CA GLU A 3 -20.67 9.04 -2.89
C GLU A 3 -21.58 7.95 -2.28
N MET A 4 -21.06 6.72 -2.15
CA MET A 4 -21.78 5.62 -1.48
C MET A 4 -21.66 5.69 0.06
N GLY A 5 -20.90 6.63 0.60
CA GLY A 5 -20.72 6.85 2.04
C GLY A 5 -19.46 6.23 2.65
N TYR A 6 -18.55 5.69 1.85
CA TYR A 6 -17.26 5.19 2.36
C TYR A 6 -16.35 6.36 2.73
N VAL A 7 -15.75 6.30 3.92
CA VAL A 7 -14.82 7.32 4.43
C VAL A 7 -13.35 7.03 4.10
N GLY A 8 -13.07 5.85 3.54
CA GLY A 8 -11.71 5.44 3.19
C GLY A 8 -11.66 4.21 2.30
N VAL A 9 -10.45 3.90 1.85
CA VAL A 9 -10.14 2.80 0.93
C VAL A 9 -8.89 2.05 1.40
N GLU A 10 -8.83 0.77 1.06
CA GLU A 10 -7.60 -0.01 1.00
C GLU A 10 -7.15 -0.12 -0.47
N THR A 11 -5.88 0.13 -0.74
CA THR A 11 -5.35 0.18 -2.12
C THR A 11 -4.54 -1.06 -2.46
N ALA A 12 -4.47 -1.41 -3.74
CA ALA A 12 -3.68 -2.54 -4.23
C ALA A 12 -2.94 -2.21 -5.53
N GLY A 13 -1.81 -1.54 -5.39
CA GLY A 13 -1.00 -1.08 -6.53
C GLY A 13 -1.66 0.06 -7.32
N PHE A 14 -0.92 0.59 -8.30
CA PHE A 14 -1.31 1.79 -9.06
C PHE A 14 -0.97 1.69 -10.55
N PRO A 15 -1.43 0.64 -11.28
CA PRO A 15 -1.17 0.55 -12.71
C PRO A 15 -1.79 1.75 -13.45
N GLY A 16 -0.99 2.44 -14.27
CA GLY A 16 -1.44 3.61 -15.04
C GLY A 16 -1.50 4.92 -14.27
N THR A 17 -1.03 4.96 -13.02
CA THR A 17 -0.89 6.19 -12.22
C THR A 17 0.31 6.08 -11.27
N THR A 18 0.51 7.10 -10.42
CA THR A 18 1.53 7.07 -9.37
C THR A 18 0.86 7.05 -7.99
N PRO A 19 1.53 6.54 -6.93
CA PRO A 19 0.99 6.60 -5.57
C PRO A 19 0.62 8.03 -5.14
N LYS A 20 1.40 9.02 -5.58
CA LYS A 20 1.17 10.44 -5.29
C LYS A 20 -0.09 10.98 -5.97
N ASP A 21 -0.30 10.68 -7.25
CA ASP A 21 -1.48 11.12 -7.97
C ASP A 21 -2.75 10.43 -7.45
N ALA A 22 -2.64 9.14 -7.09
CA ALA A 22 -3.72 8.42 -6.43
C ALA A 22 -4.05 9.01 -5.05
N ALA A 23 -3.05 9.30 -4.22
CA ALA A 23 -3.23 9.95 -2.92
C ALA A 23 -3.93 11.30 -3.05
N LYS A 24 -3.55 12.10 -4.06
CA LYS A 24 -4.21 13.36 -4.35
C LYS A 24 -5.69 13.14 -4.69
N LEU A 25 -6.01 12.19 -5.56
CA LEU A 25 -7.40 11.87 -5.91
C LEU A 25 -8.21 11.44 -4.68
N PHE A 26 -7.65 10.59 -3.82
CA PHE A 26 -8.34 10.17 -2.60
C PHE A 26 -8.61 11.36 -1.68
N ALA A 27 -7.63 12.25 -1.47
CA ALA A 27 -7.81 13.47 -0.69
C ALA A 27 -8.88 14.41 -1.29
N ASP A 28 -8.86 14.62 -2.61
CA ASP A 28 -9.83 15.44 -3.33
C ASP A 28 -11.26 14.88 -3.19
N LEU A 29 -11.41 13.55 -3.05
CA LEU A 29 -12.68 12.86 -2.83
C LEU A 29 -13.05 12.69 -1.34
N GLY A 30 -12.22 13.17 -0.41
CA GLY A 30 -12.44 13.00 1.03
C GLY A 30 -12.27 11.57 1.54
N LEU A 31 -11.49 10.74 0.83
CA LEU A 31 -11.21 9.35 1.20
C LEU A 31 -9.85 9.23 1.89
N GLN A 32 -9.82 8.62 3.07
CA GLN A 32 -8.58 8.22 3.73
C GLN A 32 -8.05 6.90 3.15
N VAL A 33 -6.74 6.80 2.92
CA VAL A 33 -6.08 5.50 2.67
C VAL A 33 -5.86 4.80 4.01
N ALA A 34 -6.79 3.91 4.38
CA ALA A 34 -6.77 3.25 5.68
C ALA A 34 -5.68 2.18 5.77
N ALA A 35 -5.42 1.50 4.66
CA ALA A 35 -4.36 0.50 4.49
C ALA A 35 -3.94 0.41 3.02
N ALA A 36 -2.80 -0.23 2.75
CA ALA A 36 -2.38 -0.52 1.38
C ALA A 36 -1.71 -1.88 1.28
N HIS A 37 -2.08 -2.63 0.24
CA HIS A 37 -1.35 -3.82 -0.19
C HIS A 37 0.02 -3.39 -0.72
N SER A 38 1.07 -3.94 -0.12
CA SER A 38 2.45 -3.65 -0.49
C SER A 38 3.33 -4.84 -0.11
N PRO A 39 4.45 -5.11 -0.82
CA PRO A 39 5.44 -6.07 -0.33
C PRO A 39 6.05 -5.60 0.99
N LEU A 40 6.70 -6.51 1.72
CA LEU A 40 7.41 -6.15 2.94
C LEU A 40 8.52 -5.12 2.64
N PRO A 41 8.74 -4.10 3.50
CA PRO A 41 9.76 -3.07 3.32
C PRO A 41 11.15 -3.60 3.72
N VAL A 42 11.63 -4.63 3.01
CA VAL A 42 12.90 -5.32 3.26
C VAL A 42 13.70 -5.48 1.96
N GLY A 43 15.01 -5.72 2.08
CA GLY A 43 15.92 -5.85 0.95
C GLY A 43 16.05 -4.56 0.12
N GLU A 44 16.46 -4.71 -1.13
CA GLU A 44 16.82 -3.58 -2.03
C GLU A 44 15.67 -2.60 -2.29
N ARG A 45 14.42 -3.07 -2.25
CA ARG A 45 13.22 -2.24 -2.51
C ARG A 45 12.59 -1.64 -1.26
N LYS A 46 13.26 -1.75 -0.10
CA LYS A 46 12.74 -1.23 1.18
C LYS A 46 12.28 0.23 1.08
N ASN A 47 13.13 1.10 0.54
CA ASN A 47 12.81 2.52 0.46
C ASN A 47 11.69 2.81 -0.53
N GLU A 48 11.63 2.11 -1.67
CA GLU A 48 10.53 2.23 -2.63
C GLU A 48 9.17 1.92 -1.99
N VAL A 49 9.12 0.88 -1.16
CA VAL A 49 7.92 0.52 -0.38
C VAL A 49 7.56 1.62 0.59
N LEU A 50 8.53 2.10 1.38
CA LEU A 50 8.30 3.15 2.38
C LEU A 50 7.88 4.48 1.73
N ASP A 51 8.48 4.85 0.60
CA ASP A 51 8.14 6.04 -0.16
C ASP A 51 6.72 5.95 -0.73
N THR A 52 6.32 4.77 -1.21
CA THR A 52 4.93 4.52 -1.65
C THR A 52 3.95 4.68 -0.49
N MET A 53 4.21 4.07 0.67
CA MET A 53 3.35 4.20 1.86
C MET A 53 3.28 5.65 2.35
N ALA A 54 4.40 6.36 2.36
CA ALA A 54 4.49 7.77 2.74
C ALA A 54 3.71 8.67 1.77
N ALA A 55 3.81 8.43 0.46
CA ALA A 55 3.06 9.18 -0.55
C ALA A 55 1.54 9.02 -0.37
N LEU A 56 1.08 7.85 0.06
CA LEU A 56 -0.33 7.58 0.38
C LEU A 56 -0.77 8.15 1.74
N GLY A 57 0.17 8.64 2.56
CA GLY A 57 -0.10 9.03 3.94
C GLY A 57 -0.57 7.85 4.81
N CYS A 58 -0.18 6.63 4.45
CA CYS A 58 -0.69 5.40 5.05
C CYS A 58 0.37 4.75 5.96
N THR A 59 -0.02 4.45 7.21
CA THR A 59 0.85 3.82 8.21
C THR A 59 0.58 2.33 8.39
N TYR A 60 -0.47 1.79 7.77
CA TYR A 60 -0.85 0.38 7.85
C TYR A 60 -0.57 -0.31 6.52
N LEU A 61 0.46 -1.15 6.50
CA LEU A 61 0.83 -1.97 5.36
C LEU A 61 0.23 -3.37 5.50
N VAL A 62 -0.36 -3.87 4.43
CA VAL A 62 -0.84 -5.25 4.33
C VAL A 62 0.02 -5.98 3.29
N CYS A 63 0.66 -7.07 3.69
CA CYS A 63 1.34 -7.97 2.74
C CYS A 63 0.38 -9.11 2.40
N PRO A 64 -0.35 -9.05 1.26
CA PRO A 64 -1.42 -10.01 0.98
C PRO A 64 -0.91 -11.40 0.62
N ALA A 65 0.36 -11.51 0.21
CA ALA A 65 0.99 -12.77 -0.14
C ALA A 65 2.51 -12.70 0.00
N LEU A 66 3.08 -13.78 0.53
CA LEU A 66 4.50 -14.08 0.45
C LEU A 66 4.68 -15.35 -0.39
N MET A 67 5.73 -15.38 -1.20
CA MET A 67 6.10 -16.58 -1.96
C MET A 67 6.71 -17.62 -1.03
N ARG A 68 6.52 -18.91 -1.34
CA ARG A 68 6.90 -20.03 -0.45
C ARG A 68 8.36 -19.98 -0.01
N ASP A 69 9.26 -19.56 -0.90
CA ASP A 69 10.70 -19.40 -0.67
C ASP A 69 11.05 -18.35 0.40
N LYS A 70 10.09 -17.54 0.85
CA LYS A 70 10.29 -16.58 1.93
C LYS A 70 10.08 -17.18 3.31
N PHE A 71 9.35 -18.29 3.43
CA PHE A 71 8.98 -18.89 4.71
C PHE A 71 9.11 -20.42 4.73
N ASP A 72 9.97 -20.97 3.87
CA ASP A 72 10.22 -22.42 3.77
C ASP A 72 11.24 -22.96 4.76
N SER A 73 11.90 -22.09 5.52
CA SER A 73 12.82 -22.44 6.60
C SER A 73 12.47 -21.73 7.90
N VAL A 74 13.08 -22.17 9.01
CA VAL A 74 12.94 -21.53 10.33
C VAL A 74 13.53 -20.12 10.36
N ASP A 75 14.45 -19.82 9.45
CA ASP A 75 15.08 -18.51 9.27
C ASP A 75 14.36 -17.65 8.22
N GLY A 76 13.17 -18.08 7.78
CA GLY A 76 12.33 -17.35 6.85
C GLY A 76 11.96 -15.94 7.34
N VAL A 77 11.60 -15.09 6.37
CA VAL A 77 11.20 -13.68 6.55
C VAL A 77 9.81 -13.56 7.12
#